data_AF-A0A849AL76-F1
#
_entry.id   AF-A0A849AL76-F1
#
_cell.length_a   1.000
_cell.length_b   1.000
_cell.length_c   1.000
_cell.angle_alpha   90.00
_cell.angle_beta   90.00
_cell.angle_gamma   90.00
#
_symmetry.space_group_name_H-M   'P 1'
#
loop_
_entity.id
_entity.type
_entity.pdbx_description
1 polymer ?
#
loop_
_entity_poly.entity_id
_entity_poly.type
_entity_poly.pdbx_seq_one_letter_code
_entity_poly.pdbx_strand_id
1 'polypeptide(L)'
;MIRAISVTLLSLGALGFHFAGNATAAMLAALAALAAAFFFSRPILGNPAGVSKLPEGVTPEDIKNYRSEHPGTSVSEAIRACARQKRG
;
A
#
# COMPACT_ATOMS: atom_id res chain seq x y z
N MET A 1 10.88 1.27 9.98
CA MET A 1 11.95 0.36 10.47
C MET A 1 11.47 -0.47 11.66
N ILE A 2 10.98 0.14 12.75
CA ILE A 2 10.48 -0.58 13.95
C ILE A 2 9.47 -1.70 13.60
N ARG A 3 8.51 -1.43 12.72
CA ARG A 3 7.48 -2.41 12.29
C ARG A 3 8.03 -3.69 11.64
N ALA A 4 9.04 -3.55 10.78
CA ALA A 4 9.67 -4.69 10.11
C ALA A 4 10.43 -5.54 11.14
N ILE A 5 11.14 -4.88 12.06
CA ILE A 5 11.89 -5.53 13.14
C ILE A 5 10.94 -6.36 14.03
N SER A 6 9.76 -5.81 14.38
CA SER A 6 8.77 -6.53 15.21
C SER A 6 8.27 -7.82 14.55
N VAL A 7 7.94 -7.78 13.25
CA VAL A 7 7.47 -8.96 12.52
C VAL A 7 8.59 -9.99 12.40
N THR A 8 9.81 -9.57 12.09
CA THR A 8 10.97 -10.46 11.99
C THR A 8 11.28 -11.16 13.31
N LEU A 9 11.25 -10.43 14.43
CA LEU A 9 11.47 -11.01 15.77
C LEU A 9 10.37 -12.00 16.17
N LEU A 10 9.11 -11.70 15.85
CA LEU A 10 7.99 -12.61 16.09
C LEU A 10 8.11 -13.90 15.26
N SER A 11 8.51 -13.80 13.98
CA SER A 11 8.74 -14.96 13.14
C SER A 11 9.91 -15.82 13.62
N LEU A 12 11.00 -15.20 14.07
CA LEU A 12 12.15 -15.89 14.68
C LEU A 12 11.75 -16.62 15.97
N GLY A 13 10.93 -15.98 16.81
CA GLY A 13 10.38 -16.60 18.01
C GLY A 13 9.52 -17.83 17.69
N ALA A 14 8.65 -17.74 16.69
CA ALA A 14 7.81 -18.87 16.26
C ALA A 14 8.64 -20.07 15.80
N LEU A 15 9.72 -19.83 15.03
CA LEU A 15 10.67 -20.86 14.62
C LEU A 15 11.38 -21.50 15.83
N GLY A 16 11.84 -20.70 16.78
CA GLY A 16 12.48 -21.20 18.00
C GLY A 16 11.57 -22.10 18.85
N PHE A 17 10.31 -21.69 19.06
CA PHE A 17 9.33 -22.49 19.81
C PHE A 17 8.91 -23.77 19.09
N HIS A 18 8.93 -23.78 17.75
CA HIS A 18 8.63 -24.98 16.96
C HIS A 18 9.68 -26.06 17.15
N PHE A 19 10.98 -25.70 17.10
CA PHE A 19 12.08 -26.65 17.34
C PHE A 19 12.18 -27.10 18.81
N ALA A 20 11.70 -26.29 19.75
CA ALA A 20 11.61 -26.67 21.17
C ALA A 20 10.48 -27.68 21.48
N GLY A 21 9.73 -28.15 20.46
CA GLY A 21 8.66 -29.14 20.62
C GLY A 21 7.36 -28.58 21.19
N ASN A 22 7.26 -27.25 21.38
CA ASN A 22 6.06 -26.61 21.91
C ASN A 22 5.23 -26.00 20.77
N ALA A 23 4.48 -26.87 20.09
CA ALA A 23 3.66 -26.52 18.93
C ALA A 23 2.62 -25.42 19.22
N THR A 24 2.04 -25.40 20.43
CA THR A 24 1.06 -24.40 20.84
C THR A 24 1.67 -23.00 20.93
N ALA A 25 2.85 -22.88 21.55
CA ALA A 25 3.56 -21.60 21.63
C ALA A 25 4.01 -21.10 20.25
N ALA A 26 4.48 -21.99 19.38
CA ALA A 26 4.85 -21.65 18.00
C ALA A 26 3.66 -21.13 17.19
N MET A 27 2.49 -21.77 17.33
CA MET A 27 1.27 -21.37 16.65
C MET A 27 0.76 -20.00 17.11
N LEU A 28 0.81 -19.72 18.42
CA LEU A 28 0.45 -18.41 18.97
C LEU A 28 1.40 -17.31 18.48
N ALA A 29 2.71 -17.57 18.45
CA ALA A 29 3.70 -16.64 17.94
C ALA A 29 3.51 -16.34 16.44
N ALA A 30 3.21 -17.37 15.63
CA ALA A 30 2.92 -17.21 14.21
C ALA A 30 1.62 -16.40 13.96
N LEU A 31 0.57 -16.66 14.74
CA LEU A 31 -0.68 -15.89 14.70
C LEU A 31 -0.46 -14.43 15.07
N ALA A 32 0.32 -14.17 16.13
CA ALA A 32 0.67 -12.81 16.53
C ALA A 32 1.48 -12.08 15.45
N ALA A 33 2.44 -12.77 14.80
CA ALA A 33 3.20 -12.24 13.68
C ALA A 33 2.28 -11.85 12.50
N LEU A 34 1.32 -12.72 12.17
CA LEU A 34 0.37 -12.50 11.09
C LEU A 34 -0.58 -11.33 11.39
N ALA A 35 -1.11 -11.26 12.61
CA ALA A 35 -1.97 -10.15 13.03
C ALA A 35 -1.19 -8.83 13.00
N ALA A 36 0.04 -8.80 13.52
CA ALA A 36 0.88 -7.61 13.45
C ALA A 36 1.17 -7.20 12.00
N ALA A 37 1.44 -8.15 11.11
CA ALA A 37 1.60 -7.87 9.70
C ALA A 37 0.32 -7.28 9.11
N PHE A 38 -0.86 -7.84 9.40
CA PHE A 38 -2.12 -7.35 8.83
C PHE A 38 -2.48 -5.93 9.31
N PHE A 39 -2.42 -5.67 10.63
CA PHE A 39 -2.83 -4.38 11.20
C PHE A 39 -1.80 -3.26 11.00
N PHE A 40 -0.51 -3.59 10.91
CA PHE A 40 0.56 -2.59 10.78
C PHE A 40 1.14 -2.46 9.37
N SER A 41 0.73 -3.32 8.43
CA SER A 41 1.05 -3.14 7.01
C SER A 41 0.28 -1.95 6.44
N ARG A 42 0.97 -1.17 5.61
CA ARG A 42 0.29 -0.18 4.79
C ARG A 42 -0.58 -0.92 3.78
N PRO A 43 -1.85 -0.52 3.57
CA PRO A 43 -2.64 -1.06 2.48
C PRO A 43 -1.89 -0.78 1.16
N ILE A 44 -1.41 -1.84 0.52
CA ILE A 44 -0.74 -1.78 -0.79
C ILE A 44 -1.81 -1.63 -1.90
N LEU A 45 -3.04 -2.04 -1.62
CA LEU A 45 -4.18 -1.91 -2.51
C LEU A 45 -4.80 -0.52 -2.38
N GLY A 46 -4.41 0.37 -3.29
CA GLY A 46 -4.92 1.72 -3.42
C GLY A 46 -4.45 2.63 -2.30
N ASN A 47 -3.87 3.77 -2.64
CA ASN A 47 -3.73 4.86 -1.69
C ASN A 47 -5.05 5.65 -1.70
N PRO A 48 -6.07 5.34 -0.87
CA PRO A 48 -7.35 6.05 -0.90
C PRO A 48 -7.19 7.56 -0.63
N ALA A 49 -6.14 7.95 0.10
CA ALA A 49 -5.81 9.37 0.33
C ALA A 49 -5.17 10.05 -0.90
N GLY A 50 -4.56 9.27 -1.80
CA GLY A 50 -3.94 9.76 -3.03
C GLY A 50 -4.86 9.77 -4.24
N VAL A 51 -5.90 8.92 -4.28
CA VAL A 51 -6.88 8.92 -5.38
C VAL A 51 -7.95 10.01 -5.20
N SER A 52 -8.21 10.42 -3.96
CA SER A 52 -9.25 11.40 -3.63
C SER A 52 -8.83 12.86 -3.82
N LYS A 53 -7.52 13.14 -3.99
CA LYS A 53 -7.04 14.50 -4.24
C LYS A 53 -6.47 14.60 -5.64
N LEU A 54 -7.33 15.03 -6.57
CA LEU A 54 -6.85 15.61 -7.82
C LEU A 54 -5.93 16.80 -7.51
N PRO A 55 -4.85 16.98 -8.28
CA PRO A 55 -4.02 18.18 -8.17
C PRO A 55 -4.88 19.44 -8.29
N GLU A 56 -4.54 20.49 -7.53
CA GLU A 56 -5.30 21.74 -7.54
C GLU A 56 -5.53 22.26 -8.96
N GLY A 57 -6.78 22.61 -9.24
CA GLY A 57 -7.22 23.06 -10.55
C GLY A 57 -7.53 21.94 -11.55
N VAL A 58 -7.07 20.70 -11.37
CA VAL A 58 -7.39 19.61 -12.30
C VAL A 58 -8.78 19.05 -12.02
N THR A 59 -9.66 19.12 -13.01
CA THR A 59 -11.01 18.56 -12.92
C THR A 59 -11.10 17.17 -13.55
N PRO A 60 -12.09 16.34 -13.16
CA PRO A 60 -12.37 15.08 -13.85
C PRO A 60 -12.64 15.24 -15.36
N GLU A 61 -13.21 16.39 -15.76
CA GLU A 61 -13.49 16.72 -17.16
C GLU A 61 -12.20 16.94 -17.95
N ASP A 62 -11.21 17.63 -17.37
CA ASP A 62 -9.90 17.83 -17.99
C ASP A 62 -9.24 16.48 -18.31
N ILE A 63 -9.33 15.51 -17.39
CA ILE A 63 -8.79 14.16 -17.56
C ILE A 63 -9.55 13.39 -18.65
N LYS A 64 -10.88 13.53 -18.69
CA LYS A 64 -11.72 12.89 -19.70
C LYS A 64 -11.40 13.43 -21.09
N ASN A 65 -11.25 14.74 -21.24
CA ASN A 65 -10.91 15.40 -22.50
C ASN A 65 -9.51 14.97 -22.95
N TYR A 66 -8.53 15.03 -22.05
CA TYR A 66 -7.17 14.60 -22.34
C TYR A 66 -7.08 13.14 -22.82
N ARG A 67 -7.84 12.23 -22.20
CA ARG A 67 -7.89 10.81 -22.62
C ARG A 67 -8.67 10.58 -23.91
N SER A 68 -9.61 11.47 -24.24
CA SER A 68 -10.32 11.42 -25.53
C SER A 68 -9.38 11.84 -26.67
N GLU A 69 -8.51 12.81 -26.43
CA GLU A 69 -7.46 13.25 -27.35
C GLU A 69 -6.28 12.26 -27.42
N HIS A 70 -6.00 11.55 -26.32
CA HIS A 70 -4.89 10.59 -26.22
C HIS A 70 -5.41 9.20 -25.83
N PRO A 71 -6.00 8.45 -26.78
CA PRO A 71 -6.50 7.10 -26.53
C PRO A 71 -5.34 6.17 -26.15
N GLY A 72 -5.55 5.33 -25.12
CA GLY A 72 -4.53 4.42 -24.56
C GLY A 72 -3.78 4.96 -23.35
N THR A 73 -3.92 6.24 -23.03
CA THR A 73 -3.25 6.86 -21.87
C THR A 73 -3.90 6.43 -20.55
N SER A 74 -3.06 6.09 -19.57
CA SER A 74 -3.52 5.72 -18.22
C SER A 74 -4.11 6.93 -17.48
N VAL A 75 -5.04 6.69 -16.55
CA VAL A 75 -5.66 7.76 -15.74
C VAL A 75 -4.60 8.54 -14.95
N SER A 76 -3.61 7.85 -14.38
CA SER A 76 -2.52 8.50 -13.63
C SER A 76 -1.64 9.39 -14.50
N GLU A 77 -1.44 9.02 -15.77
CA GLU A 77 -0.66 9.79 -16.72
C GLU A 77 -1.43 11.02 -17.23
N ALA A 78 -2.72 10.86 -17.50
CA ALA A 78 -3.61 11.98 -17.80
C ALA A 78 -3.66 13.01 -16.65
N ILE A 79 -3.80 12.55 -15.39
CA ILE A 79 -3.75 13.43 -14.21
C ILE A 79 -2.43 14.21 -14.16
N ARG A 80 -1.30 13.55 -14.41
CA ARG A 80 0.03 14.21 -14.41
C ARG A 80 0.17 15.21 -15.55
N ALA A 81 -0.35 14.90 -16.74
CA ALA A 81 -0.31 15.80 -17.88
C ALA A 81 -1.15 17.07 -17.63
N CYS A 82 -2.41 16.92 -17.20
CA CYS A 82 -3.28 18.04 -16.86
C CYS A 82 -2.69 18.90 -15.73
N ALA A 83 -2.07 18.29 -14.71
CA ALA A 83 -1.43 19.01 -13.62
C ALA A 83 -0.21 19.83 -14.04
N ARG A 84 0.55 19.36 -15.05
CA ARG A 84 1.65 20.14 -15.65
C ARG A 84 1.12 21.31 -16.47
N GLN A 85 0.05 21.09 -17.23
CA GLN A 85 -0.57 22.12 -18.05
C GLN A 85 -1.13 23.30 -17.25
N LYS A 86 -1.67 23.06 -16.04
CA LYS A 86 -2.19 24.13 -15.16
C LYS A 86 -1.13 24.83 -14.29
N ARG A 87 0.12 24.36 -14.31
CA ARG A 87 1.24 24.92 -13.54
C ARG A 87 2.20 25.78 -14.37
N GLY A 88 2.12 25.69 -15.70
CA GLY A 88 2.81 26.59 -16.63
C GLY A 88 1.89 27.71 -17.06
#